data_AF-A0A3D1VVG8-F1
#
_entry.id   AF-A0A3D1VVG8-F1
#
_cell.length_a   1.000
_cell.length_b   1.000
_cell.length_c   1.000
_cell.angle_alpha   90.00
_cell.angle_beta   90.00
_cell.angle_gamma   90.00
#
_symmetry.space_group_name_H-M   'P 1'
#
loop_
_entity.id
_entity.type
_entity.pdbx_description
1 polymer ?
#
loop_
_entity_poly.entity_id
_entity_poly.type
_entity_poly.pdbx_seq_one_letter_code
_entity_poly.pdbx_strand_id
1 'polypeptide(L)'
;MNLRKRNCNMLLRFTKNEMDALTKKARKTNLSREGYCRAVLNGSEVKEAPPADVPALIQEVRRVGYNIDQILKLANAKGLLDVPRLRKALDDNRAVEKMIMGVYTTPDS
;
A
#
# COMPACT_ATOMS: atom_id res chain seq x y z
N MET A 1 39.95 23.51 -14.22
CA MET A 1 38.47 23.46 -14.27
C MET A 1 37.97 22.70 -13.06
N ASN A 2 37.21 23.32 -12.17
CA ASN A 2 36.69 22.66 -10.98
C ASN A 2 35.42 21.89 -11.39
N LEU A 3 35.53 20.57 -11.57
CA LEU A 3 34.39 19.71 -11.91
C LEU A 3 33.44 19.68 -10.70
N ARG A 4 32.23 20.23 -10.84
CA ARG A 4 31.18 20.05 -9.83
C ARG A 4 30.95 18.55 -9.65
N LYS A 5 30.88 18.08 -8.39
CA LYS A 5 30.58 16.67 -8.07
C LYS A 5 29.19 16.20 -8.50
N ARG A 6 28.29 17.11 -8.89
CA ARG A 6 26.87 16.82 -9.20
C ARG A 6 26.51 17.45 -10.54
N ASN A 7 26.56 16.66 -11.60
CA ASN A 7 26.35 17.12 -12.98
C ASN A 7 25.13 16.47 -13.68
N CYS A 8 24.43 15.54 -13.01
CA CYS A 8 23.19 14.96 -13.51
C CYS A 8 22.00 15.82 -13.09
N ASN A 9 21.12 16.15 -14.03
CA ASN A 9 19.90 16.90 -13.79
C ASN A 9 18.65 16.07 -14.12
N MET A 10 17.53 16.43 -13.50
CA MET A 10 16.21 15.85 -13.76
C MET A 10 15.19 16.99 -13.76
N LEU A 11 14.26 16.97 -14.72
CA LEU A 11 13.21 17.98 -14.80
C LEU A 11 11.99 17.53 -14.00
N LEU A 12 11.57 18.33 -13.02
CA LEU A 12 10.34 18.12 -12.26
C LEU A 12 9.37 19.26 -12.57
N ARG A 13 8.14 18.92 -12.99
CA ARG A 13 7.09 19.91 -13.29
C ARG A 13 6.20 20.09 -12.06
N PHE A 14 5.89 21.34 -11.75
CA PHE A 14 4.99 21.73 -10.68
C PHE A 14 3.92 22.67 -11.20
N THR A 15 2.73 22.59 -10.63
CA THR A 15 1.77 23.69 -10.66
C THR A 15 2.29 24.87 -9.82
N LYS A 16 1.70 26.05 -10.02
CA LYS A 16 2.08 27.26 -9.26
C LYS A 16 1.95 27.05 -7.75
N ASN A 17 0.86 26.42 -7.32
CA ASN A 17 0.57 26.15 -5.90
C ASN A 17 1.60 25.18 -5.29
N GLU A 18 1.98 24.14 -6.01
CA GLU A 18 2.99 23.18 -5.53
C GLU A 18 4.38 23.80 -5.42
N MET A 19 4.74 24.69 -6.36
CA MET A 19 6.00 25.43 -6.31
C MET A 19 6.08 26.37 -5.09
N ASP A 20 4.97 27.06 -4.78
CA ASP A 20 4.88 27.91 -3.61
C ASP A 20 4.94 27.10 -2.31
N ALA A 21 4.26 25.95 -2.27
CA ALA A 21 4.30 25.02 -1.13
C ALA A 21 5.72 24.49 -0.90
N LEU A 22 6.42 24.06 -1.96
CA LEU A 22 7.81 23.60 -1.90
C LEU A 22 8.73 24.72 -1.37
N THR A 23 8.56 25.94 -1.88
CA THR A 23 9.39 27.08 -1.46
C THR A 23 9.19 27.41 0.01
N LYS A 24 7.94 27.38 0.50
CA LYS A 24 7.63 27.56 1.93
C LYS A 24 8.26 26.45 2.78
N LYS A 25 8.17 25.19 2.36
CA LYS A 25 8.77 24.04 3.07
C LYS A 25 10.30 24.15 3.13
N ALA A 26 10.96 24.46 2.01
CA ALA A 26 12.41 24.61 1.95
C ALA A 26 12.90 25.75 2.86
N ARG A 27 12.21 26.90 2.87
CA ARG A 27 12.55 28.03 3.75
C ARG A 27 12.48 27.67 5.23
N LYS A 28 11.49 26.89 5.66
CA LYS A 28 11.38 26.43 7.06
C LYS A 28 12.58 25.58 7.49
N THR A 29 13.21 24.88 6.55
CA THR A 29 14.38 24.02 6.80
C THR A 29 15.73 24.72 6.60
N ASN A 30 15.75 26.00 6.23
CA ASN A 30 16.97 26.74 5.83
C ASN A 30 17.77 26.06 4.69
N LEU A 31 17.10 25.24 3.87
CA LEU A 31 17.70 24.59 2.70
C LEU A 31 17.31 25.31 1.41
N SER A 32 18.17 25.23 0.40
CA SER A 32 17.74 25.55 -0.97
C SER A 32 16.67 24.55 -1.42
N ARG A 33 15.87 24.91 -2.43
CA ARG A 33 14.84 23.99 -2.97
C ARG A 33 15.46 22.65 -3.40
N GLU A 34 16.62 22.69 -4.06
CA GLU A 34 17.36 21.47 -4.42
C GLU A 34 17.92 20.72 -3.21
N GLY A 35 18.39 21.44 -2.18
CA GLY A 35 18.82 20.85 -0.92
C GLY A 35 17.69 20.11 -0.21
N TYR A 36 16.53 20.76 -0.13
CA TYR A 36 15.31 20.20 0.45
C TYR A 36 14.83 18.97 -0.34
N CYS A 37 14.69 19.07 -1.66
CA CYS A 37 14.29 17.93 -2.48
C CYS A 37 15.26 16.76 -2.32
N ARG A 38 16.56 17.00 -2.25
CA ARG A 38 17.55 15.94 -2.04
C ARG A 38 17.47 15.31 -0.66
N ALA A 39 17.28 16.11 0.39
CA ALA A 39 17.10 15.60 1.75
C ALA A 39 15.85 14.72 1.85
N VAL A 40 14.76 15.13 1.19
CA VAL A 40 13.54 14.33 1.09
C VAL A 40 13.79 13.05 0.27
N LEU A 41 14.27 13.16 -0.96
CA LEU A 41 14.46 12.00 -1.84
C LEU A 41 15.45 10.96 -1.28
N ASN A 42 16.48 11.39 -0.55
CA ASN A 42 17.45 10.49 0.06
C ASN A 42 17.01 9.97 1.44
N GLY A 43 16.09 10.66 2.11
CA GLY A 43 15.62 10.33 3.46
C GLY A 43 14.25 9.66 3.50
N SER A 44 13.50 9.69 2.40
CA SER A 44 12.21 9.02 2.29
C SER A 44 12.39 7.53 2.02
N GLU A 45 11.79 6.71 2.88
CA GLU A 45 11.64 5.28 2.62
C GLU A 45 10.57 5.10 1.54
N VAL A 46 11.00 4.69 0.34
CA VAL A 46 10.08 4.38 -0.77
C VAL A 46 9.63 2.93 -0.58
N LYS A 47 8.40 2.73 -0.08
CA LYS A 47 7.78 1.40 -0.07
C LYS A 47 7.65 0.93 -1.52
N GLU A 48 8.25 -0.21 -1.84
CA GLU A 48 8.10 -0.83 -3.15
C GLU A 48 6.62 -1.15 -3.39
N ALA A 49 6.17 -1.00 -4.64
CA ALA A 49 4.85 -1.45 -5.00
C ALA A 49 4.74 -2.95 -4.69
N PRO A 50 3.59 -3.42 -4.14
CA PRO A 50 3.38 -4.84 -3.91
C PRO A 50 3.64 -5.62 -5.21
N PRO A 51 4.34 -6.76 -5.15
CA PRO A 51 4.52 -7.64 -6.28
C PRO A 51 3.18 -7.93 -6.98
N ALA A 52 3.19 -8.03 -8.32
CA ALA A 52 1.97 -8.11 -9.14
C ALA A 52 1.07 -9.32 -8.82
N ASP A 53 1.64 -10.35 -8.20
CA ASP A 53 0.98 -11.56 -7.71
C ASP A 53 0.21 -11.36 -6.40
N VAL A 54 0.52 -10.33 -5.60
CA VAL A 54 -0.18 -10.06 -4.33
C VAL A 54 -1.65 -9.68 -4.53
N PRO A 55 -2.02 -8.75 -5.44
CA PRO A 55 -3.43 -8.50 -5.75
C PRO A 55 -4.18 -9.74 -6.23
N ALA A 56 -3.53 -10.59 -7.04
CA ALA A 56 -4.11 -11.84 -7.51
C ALA A 56 -4.35 -12.82 -6.35
N LEU A 57 -3.40 -12.91 -5.42
CA LEU A 57 -3.53 -13.74 -4.22
C LEU A 57 -4.71 -13.29 -3.33
N ILE A 58 -4.87 -11.98 -3.10
CA ILE A 58 -6.01 -11.43 -2.33
C ILE A 58 -7.35 -11.81 -3.00
N GLN A 59 -7.40 -11.76 -4.34
CA GLN A 59 -8.60 -12.12 -5.10
C GLN A 59 -8.96 -13.60 -4.93
N GLU A 60 -7.99 -14.50 -4.94
CA GLU A 60 -8.23 -15.93 -4.70
C GLU A 60 -8.70 -16.19 -3.27
N VAL A 61 -8.13 -15.53 -2.26
CA VAL A 61 -8.58 -15.63 -0.87
C VAL A 61 -10.05 -15.22 -0.74
N ARG A 62 -10.45 -14.10 -1.36
CA ARG A 62 -11.85 -13.65 -1.41
C ARG A 62 -12.77 -14.67 -2.06
N ARG A 63 -12.35 -15.23 -3.20
CA ARG A 63 -13.10 -16.25 -3.93
C ARG A 63 -13.37 -17.48 -3.07
N VAL A 64 -12.36 -17.98 -2.37
CA VAL A 64 -12.52 -19.09 -1.41
C VAL A 64 -13.49 -18.72 -0.29
N GLY A 65 -13.41 -17.48 0.23
CA GLY A 65 -14.32 -16.98 1.26
C GLY A 65 -15.78 -16.95 0.81
N TYR A 66 -16.03 -16.49 -0.42
CA TYR A 66 -17.39 -16.49 -1.00
C TYR A 66 -17.94 -17.90 -1.18
N ASN A 67 -17.11 -18.86 -1.61
CA ASN A 67 -17.53 -20.26 -1.73
C ASN A 67 -17.93 -20.85 -0.35
N ILE A 68 -17.16 -20.56 0.71
CA ILE A 68 -17.48 -21.01 2.08
C ILE A 68 -18.80 -20.40 2.56
N ASP A 69 -19.02 -19.10 2.30
CA ASP A 69 -20.27 -18.40 2.66
C ASP A 69 -21.50 -19.00 1.96
N GLN A 70 -21.36 -19.39 0.69
CA GLN A 70 -22.43 -20.08 -0.05
C GLN A 70 -22.74 -21.46 0.53
N ILE A 71 -21.71 -22.25 0.88
CA ILE A 71 -21.90 -23.56 1.52
C ILE A 71 -22.60 -23.41 2.87
N LEU A 72 -22.25 -22.39 3.66
CA LEU A 72 -22.91 -22.06 4.93
C LEU A 72 -24.40 -21.74 4.76
N LYS A 73 -24.75 -20.95 3.74
CA LYS A 73 -26.16 -20.63 3.42
C LYS A 73 -26.96 -21.89 3.06
N LEU A 74 -26.39 -22.76 2.22
CA LEU A 74 -27.02 -24.02 1.83
C LEU A 74 -27.16 -25.00 3.01
N ALA A 75 -26.14 -25.09 3.86
CA ALA A 75 -26.14 -25.89 5.09
C ALA A 75 -27.26 -25.48 6.04
N ASN A 76 -27.35 -24.17 6.35
CA ASN A 76 -28.39 -23.62 7.21
C ASN A 76 -29.80 -23.88 6.66
N ALA A 77 -30.00 -23.77 5.34
CA ALA A 77 -31.29 -24.02 4.71
C ALA A 77 -31.72 -25.49 4.73
N LYS A 78 -30.76 -26.43 4.73
CA LYS A 78 -31.02 -27.88 4.68
C LYS A 78 -30.97 -28.57 6.05
N GLY A 79 -30.72 -27.83 7.14
CA GLY A 79 -30.58 -28.39 8.48
C GLY A 79 -29.43 -29.40 8.63
N LEU A 80 -28.46 -29.36 7.70
CA LEU A 80 -27.35 -30.29 7.59
C LEU A 80 -26.04 -29.50 7.66
N LEU A 81 -25.03 -30.09 8.31
CA LEU A 81 -23.63 -29.69 8.48
C LEU A 81 -23.21 -29.19 9.87
N ASP A 82 -21.94 -29.46 10.15
CA ASP A 82 -21.09 -28.85 11.18
C ASP A 82 -20.85 -27.36 10.87
N VAL A 83 -21.93 -26.57 10.90
CA VAL A 83 -21.95 -25.11 10.67
C VAL A 83 -20.90 -24.35 11.48
N PRO A 84 -20.59 -24.71 12.74
CA PRO A 84 -19.53 -24.07 13.51
C PRO A 84 -18.15 -24.17 12.84
N ARG A 85 -17.81 -25.33 12.26
CA ARG A 85 -16.51 -25.57 11.62
C ARG A 85 -16.34 -24.76 10.33
N LEU A 86 -17.40 -24.62 9.54
CA LEU A 86 -17.38 -23.79 8.34
C LEU A 86 -17.32 -22.29 8.64
N ARG A 87 -17.99 -21.84 9.72
CA ARG A 87 -17.91 -20.45 10.17
C ARG A 87 -16.48 -20.10 10.58
N LYS A 88 -15.82 -21.00 11.31
CA LYS A 88 -14.40 -20.85 11.67
C LYS A 88 -13.51 -20.74 10.42
N ALA A 89 -13.71 -21.62 9.42
CA ALA A 89 -12.94 -21.55 8.17
C ALA A 89 -13.15 -20.22 7.41
N LEU A 90 -14.36 -19.65 7.45
CA LEU A 90 -14.64 -18.34 6.84
C LEU A 90 -13.90 -17.22 7.58
N ASP A 91 -13.90 -17.25 8.91
CA ASP A 91 -13.23 -16.25 9.73
C ASP A 91 -11.71 -16.33 9.58
N ASP A 92 -11.14 -17.55 9.54
CA ASP A 92 -9.72 -17.78 9.26
C ASP A 92 -9.33 -17.21 7.88
N ASN A 93 -10.19 -17.43 6.86
CA ASN A 93 -9.92 -16.95 5.52
C ASN A 93 -9.96 -15.39 5.42
N ARG A 94 -10.88 -14.75 6.16
CA ARG A 94 -10.93 -13.29 6.30
C ARG A 94 -9.72 -12.73 7.06
N ALA A 95 -9.20 -13.47 8.05
CA ALA A 95 -8.01 -13.08 8.79
C ALA A 95 -6.77 -13.09 7.89
N VAL A 96 -6.63 -14.12 7.04
CA VAL A 96 -5.57 -14.20 6.02
C VAL A 96 -5.66 -13.03 5.03
N GLU A 97 -6.87 -12.71 4.55
CA GLU A 97 -7.06 -11.56 3.65
C GLU A 97 -6.57 -10.24 4.29
N LYS A 98 -6.94 -9.99 5.55
CA LYS A 98 -6.53 -8.79 6.28
C LYS A 98 -5.02 -8.75 6.53
N MET A 99 -4.39 -9.88 6.83
CA MET A 99 -2.94 -9.96 7.00
C MET A 99 -2.22 -9.56 5.70
N ILE A 100 -2.63 -10.12 4.56
CA ILE A 100 -2.03 -9.81 3.26
C ILE A 100 -2.24 -8.32 2.94
N MET A 101 -3.44 -7.77 3.14
CA MET A 101 -3.68 -6.34 2.92
C MET A 101 -2.88 -5.44 3.87
N GLY A 102 -2.67 -5.83 5.12
CA GLY A 102 -1.89 -5.06 6.09
C GLY A 102 -0.44 -4.89 5.65
N VAL A 103 0.17 -5.99 5.19
CA VAL A 103 1.57 -6.01 4.75
C VAL A 103 1.81 -5.15 3.50
N TYR A 104 0.83 -5.05 2.60
CA TYR A 104 1.04 -4.49 1.26
C TYR A 104 0.27 -3.19 0.98
N THR A 105 -0.75 -2.85 1.76
CA THR A 105 -1.69 -1.77 1.42
C THR A 105 -1.80 -0.68 2.48
N THR A 106 -1.15 -0.80 3.65
CA THR A 106 -1.18 0.27 4.66
C THR A 106 0.07 1.17 4.61
N PRO A 107 -0.09 2.49 4.36
CA PRO A 107 0.88 3.45 4.83
C PRO A 107 0.72 3.51 6.35
N ASP A 108 1.74 3.03 7.07
CA ASP A 108 1.86 3.35 8.49
C ASP A 108 1.89 4.88 8.62
N SER A 109 1.21 5.35 9.66
CA SER A 109 0.70 6.71 9.92
C SER A 109 1.64 7.87 9.60
#